data_AF-A0A3Q7EKG5-F1
#
_entry.id   AF-A0A3Q7EKG5-F1
#
_cell.length_a   1.000
_cell.length_b   1.000
_cell.length_c   1.000
_cell.angle_alpha   90.00
_cell.angle_beta   90.00
_cell.angle_gamma   90.00
#
_symmetry.space_group_name_H-M   'P 1'
#
loop_
_entity.id
_entity.type
_entity.pdbx_description
1 polymer ?
#
loop_
_entity_poly.entity_id
_entity_poly.type
_entity_poly.pdbx_seq_one_letter_code
_entity_poly.pdbx_strand_id
1 'polypeptide(L)'
;MGKIMESSASPNGSFTSAMTLTEEELTCVPKRYILPPSLRPNCTLPIVDLSYLQYPHLRSQIIQEVHLACKKFGFFQDPNKKYMHAPSEKKDDAISSTYRNNLMSHMVINHGIPMSVMKDAIEVASEFFNLPTEEKRHLLSSNVHDPVRYGTSLNHVKDKVYFWRDFLKHYANPTSTWLDFWPSNPTSYKKKMGNYTVAAQKLQEGLMKMIFESLGLNSNYLHEDITEGSQVMAVNCYPACPEPDLTLGLPPHTDYGMLTIILQNHLGLQTMDRDEKWHSVPLIEGALIVQLGDQMEVLSNGRYKSVLHRATVNSEIKRISIASLHSLALGKKVRPASELVNEQHILSYKEGGFSDFLDFISGEDIVEANDYLFKLLLIGDSGVGKSCLLLRFADDTYQESYISTIGVDFKIRTVEQDGKTIKLQIWDTAGQERFRTITSSYYRGAHGIIVVYDVTDQESFNNVKQWLSEIDRYATPNVNKILVGNKSDLVASRVVSYETAKAFADEIGIPFLETSAKDASNVEESFMAMTAAIKKSMANQPVPNAAQPPNVNIRGQPVAQNSGCCSS
;
A
#
# COMPACT_ATOMS: atom_id res chain seq x y z
N MET A 1 -30.15 0.31 23.42
CA MET A 1 -30.57 -0.74 22.47
C MET A 1 -31.36 -0.08 21.34
N GLY A 2 -30.66 0.46 20.35
CA GLY A 2 -31.27 0.96 19.12
C GLY A 2 -31.27 -0.15 18.08
N LYS A 3 -32.44 -0.44 17.50
CA LYS A 3 -32.63 -1.48 16.48
C LYS A 3 -31.77 -1.16 15.25
N ILE A 4 -30.92 -2.11 14.87
CA ILE A 4 -30.33 -2.20 13.53
C ILE A 4 -31.52 -2.42 12.59
N MET A 5 -31.88 -1.42 11.78
CA MET A 5 -32.83 -1.63 10.69
C MET A 5 -32.11 -2.43 9.60
N GLU A 6 -32.55 -3.66 9.38
CA GLU A 6 -32.28 -4.40 8.15
C GLU A 6 -33.03 -3.66 7.03
N SER A 7 -32.32 -2.89 6.22
CA SER A 7 -32.84 -2.50 4.92
C SER A 7 -32.99 -3.76 4.09
N SER A 8 -34.21 -3.96 3.59
CA SER A 8 -34.58 -5.08 2.72
C SER A 8 -33.65 -5.14 1.52
N ALA A 9 -32.71 -6.08 1.53
CA ALA A 9 -31.97 -6.45 0.33
C ALA A 9 -32.99 -6.88 -0.72
N SER A 10 -33.01 -6.17 -1.85
CA SER A 10 -33.69 -6.66 -3.05
C SER A 10 -33.08 -8.02 -3.42
N PRO A 11 -33.88 -9.03 -3.83
CA PRO A 11 -33.38 -10.40 -4.02
C PRO A 11 -32.43 -10.60 -5.22
N ASN A 12 -32.13 -9.54 -5.96
CA ASN A 12 -31.19 -9.55 -7.09
C ASN A 12 -30.08 -8.55 -6.77
N GLY A 13 -28.81 -8.98 -6.83
CA GLY A 13 -27.63 -8.14 -6.57
C GLY A 13 -27.47 -6.98 -7.56
N SER A 14 -28.35 -5.99 -7.48
CA SER A 14 -28.36 -4.79 -8.31
C SER A 14 -27.20 -3.88 -7.94
N PHE A 15 -26.37 -3.55 -8.94
CA PHE A 15 -25.35 -2.52 -8.84
C PHE A 15 -25.99 -1.23 -8.29
N THR A 16 -25.53 -0.78 -7.13
CA THR A 16 -25.92 0.49 -6.52
C THR A 16 -24.64 1.28 -6.33
N SER A 17 -24.55 2.45 -6.97
CA SER A 17 -23.32 3.26 -6.97
C SER A 17 -23.25 4.15 -5.73
N ALA A 18 -22.06 4.63 -5.38
CA ALA A 18 -21.91 5.53 -4.24
C ALA A 18 -22.67 6.85 -4.46
N MET A 19 -22.75 7.33 -5.72
CA MET A 19 -23.54 8.50 -6.08
C MET A 19 -25.03 8.29 -5.83
N THR A 20 -25.59 7.15 -6.26
CA THR A 20 -27.01 6.82 -6.04
C THR A 20 -27.33 6.74 -4.55
N LEU A 21 -26.44 6.14 -3.75
CA LEU A 21 -26.61 6.07 -2.29
C LEU A 21 -26.60 7.44 -1.61
N THR A 22 -25.82 8.39 -2.12
CA THR A 22 -25.81 9.77 -1.61
C THR A 22 -27.04 10.56 -2.06
N GLU A 23 -27.52 10.36 -3.30
CA GLU A 23 -28.76 10.96 -3.80
C GLU A 23 -30.01 10.48 -3.03
N GLU A 24 -29.95 9.28 -2.46
CA GLU A 24 -30.98 8.72 -1.57
C GLU A 24 -30.92 9.26 -0.13
N GLU A 25 -30.02 10.21 0.16
CA GLU A 25 -29.86 10.88 1.48
C GLU A 25 -29.69 9.94 2.67
N LEU A 26 -28.94 8.84 2.47
CA LEU A 26 -28.68 7.87 3.54
C LEU A 26 -27.94 8.49 4.73
N THR A 27 -28.40 8.17 5.94
CA THR A 27 -27.78 8.62 7.20
C THR A 27 -26.60 7.75 7.64
N CYS A 28 -26.37 6.60 7.01
CA CYS A 28 -25.30 5.66 7.34
C CYS A 28 -24.76 4.93 6.11
N VAL A 29 -23.49 4.54 6.16
CA VAL A 29 -22.79 3.80 5.09
C VAL A 29 -23.25 2.33 5.10
N PRO A 30 -23.71 1.75 3.96
CA PRO A 30 -24.11 0.35 3.91
C PRO A 30 -22.95 -0.60 4.23
N LYS A 31 -23.25 -1.77 4.83
CA LYS A 31 -22.24 -2.76 5.26
C LYS A 31 -21.20 -3.12 4.17
N ARG A 32 -21.60 -3.14 2.90
CA ARG A 32 -20.71 -3.45 1.77
C ARG A 32 -19.64 -2.39 1.52
N TYR A 33 -19.79 -1.17 2.03
CA TYR A 33 -18.81 -0.09 1.93
C TYR A 33 -17.99 0.10 3.21
N ILE A 34 -18.32 -0.64 4.28
CA ILE A 34 -17.63 -0.55 5.55
C ILE A 34 -16.34 -1.37 5.48
N LEU A 35 -15.22 -0.69 5.64
CA LEU A 35 -13.91 -1.32 5.72
C LEU A 35 -13.77 -2.13 7.03
N PRO A 36 -13.02 -3.24 6.99
CA PRO A 36 -12.54 -3.91 8.19
C PRO A 36 -11.87 -2.90 9.14
N PRO A 37 -12.00 -3.05 10.47
CA PRO A 37 -11.46 -2.10 11.44
C PRO A 37 -9.99 -1.73 11.22
N SER A 38 -9.18 -2.70 10.76
CA SER A 38 -7.77 -2.49 10.47
C SER A 38 -7.52 -1.60 9.25
N LEU A 39 -8.44 -1.55 8.28
CA LEU A 39 -8.31 -0.79 7.02
C LEU A 39 -8.97 0.59 7.06
N ARG A 40 -9.73 0.90 8.11
CA ARG A 40 -10.44 2.18 8.24
C ARG A 40 -9.44 3.34 8.25
N PRO A 41 -9.76 4.48 7.65
CA PRO A 41 -8.97 5.68 7.83
C PRO A 41 -8.93 5.98 9.34
N ASN A 42 -7.73 5.99 9.94
CA ASN A 42 -7.55 6.51 11.28
C ASN A 42 -8.01 7.97 11.27
N CYS A 43 -9.26 8.20 11.66
CA CYS A 43 -9.79 9.54 11.72
C CYS A 43 -9.48 10.17 13.06
N THR A 44 -8.93 11.37 12.90
CA THR A 44 -9.04 12.55 13.74
C THR A 44 -8.63 12.41 15.20
N LEU A 45 -7.76 13.32 15.59
CA LEU A 45 -7.62 13.67 17.00
C LEU A 45 -8.98 14.07 17.55
N PRO A 46 -9.31 13.68 18.78
CA PRO A 46 -10.55 14.11 19.40
C PRO A 46 -10.64 15.65 19.35
N ILE A 47 -11.75 16.15 18.80
CA ILE A 47 -12.12 17.55 18.86
C ILE A 47 -12.96 17.71 20.13
N VAL A 48 -12.53 18.58 21.04
CA VAL A 48 -13.25 18.86 22.29
C VAL A 48 -13.66 20.31 22.30
N ASP A 49 -14.96 20.58 22.27
CA ASP A 49 -15.50 21.94 22.29
C ASP A 49 -15.39 22.55 23.69
N LEU A 50 -14.45 23.48 23.86
CA LEU A 50 -14.21 24.16 25.13
C LEU A 50 -15.16 25.35 25.36
N SER A 51 -16.00 25.74 24.39
CA SER A 51 -16.91 26.89 24.53
C SER A 51 -17.90 26.73 25.67
N TYR A 52 -18.22 25.49 26.04
CA TYR A 52 -19.17 25.18 27.11
C TYR A 52 -18.51 25.06 28.50
N LEU A 53 -17.19 25.22 28.60
CA LEU A 53 -16.43 25.09 29.85
C LEU A 53 -16.80 26.15 30.90
N GLN A 54 -17.43 27.24 30.44
CA GLN A 54 -17.97 28.34 31.23
C GLN A 54 -19.33 28.02 31.89
N TYR A 55 -20.03 26.96 31.48
CA TYR A 55 -21.31 26.56 32.06
C TYR A 55 -21.10 25.50 33.16
N PRO A 56 -21.45 25.79 34.43
CA PRO A 56 -21.14 24.90 35.56
C PRO A 56 -21.73 23.49 35.44
N HIS A 57 -22.88 23.35 34.76
CA HIS A 57 -23.60 22.09 34.61
C HIS A 57 -23.06 21.17 33.49
N LEU A 58 -22.28 21.71 32.55
CA LEU A 58 -21.65 20.94 31.44
C LEU A 58 -20.16 20.71 31.68
N ARG A 59 -19.56 21.43 32.64
CA ARG A 59 -18.13 21.42 32.94
C ARG A 59 -17.59 20.01 33.28
N SER A 60 -18.32 19.22 34.05
CA SER A 60 -17.87 17.86 34.44
C SER A 60 -17.79 16.91 33.25
N GLN A 61 -18.72 17.02 32.30
CA GLN A 61 -18.74 16.20 31.08
C GLN A 61 -17.57 16.56 30.15
N ILE A 62 -17.31 17.85 29.95
CA ILE A 62 -16.20 18.32 29.10
C ILE A 62 -14.84 17.94 29.71
N ILE A 63 -14.68 18.05 31.04
CA ILE A 63 -13.46 17.59 31.73
C ILE A 63 -13.26 16.08 31.52
N GLN A 64 -14.33 15.29 31.51
CA GLN A 64 -14.25 13.85 31.27
C GLN A 64 -13.88 13.53 29.81
N GLU A 65 -14.39 14.30 28.85
CA GLU A 65 -14.02 14.21 27.43
C GLU A 65 -12.55 14.59 27.19
N VAL A 66 -12.07 15.70 27.78
CA VAL A 66 -10.64 16.08 27.77
C VAL A 66 -9.78 15.00 28.43
N HIS A 67 -10.20 14.46 29.57
CA HIS A 67 -9.47 13.40 30.28
C HIS A 67 -9.33 12.14 29.41
N LEU A 68 -10.40 11.70 28.76
CA LEU A 68 -10.37 10.56 27.83
C LEU A 68 -9.50 10.84 26.61
N ALA A 69 -9.57 12.06 26.06
CA ALA A 69 -8.76 12.50 24.94
C ALA A 69 -7.25 12.50 25.28
N CYS A 70 -6.87 13.09 26.42
CA CYS A 70 -5.49 13.11 26.90
C CYS A 70 -4.98 11.71 27.24
N LYS A 71 -5.79 10.89 27.92
CA LYS A 71 -5.40 9.53 28.34
C LYS A 71 -5.20 8.59 27.16
N LYS A 72 -6.00 8.75 26.10
CA LYS A 72 -6.03 7.83 24.94
C LYS A 72 -5.18 8.30 23.77
N PHE A 73 -5.02 9.60 23.58
CA PHE A 73 -4.35 10.18 22.39
C PHE A 73 -3.20 11.14 22.73
N GLY A 74 -3.17 11.72 23.94
CA GLY A 74 -2.12 12.67 24.36
C GLY A 74 -2.28 14.10 23.79
N PHE A 75 -3.18 14.32 22.82
CA PHE A 75 -3.45 15.62 22.21
C PHE A 75 -4.89 15.69 21.65
N PHE A 76 -5.50 16.87 21.62
CA PHE A 76 -6.88 17.16 21.18
C PHE A 76 -6.99 18.57 20.55
N GLN A 77 -8.07 18.85 19.81
CA GLN A 77 -8.29 20.16 19.13
C GLN A 77 -9.51 20.90 19.69
N ASP A 78 -9.44 22.24 19.82
CA ASP A 78 -10.57 23.12 20.22
C ASP A 78 -11.19 23.79 18.99
N PRO A 79 -12.49 23.57 18.69
CA PRO A 79 -13.16 24.07 17.49
C PRO A 79 -13.33 25.59 17.44
N ASN A 80 -13.19 26.33 18.56
CA ASN A 80 -13.53 27.76 18.61
C ASN A 80 -12.36 28.74 18.42
N LYS A 81 -11.17 28.28 18.05
CA LYS A 81 -10.16 29.18 17.46
C LYS A 81 -10.34 29.28 15.95
N LYS A 82 -11.28 30.15 15.54
CA LYS A 82 -11.20 30.78 14.22
C LYS A 82 -9.79 31.36 14.06
N TYR A 83 -9.08 30.96 13.01
CA TYR A 83 -7.87 31.64 12.57
C TYR A 83 -8.24 33.10 12.25
N MET A 84 -8.10 34.00 13.23
CA MET A 84 -8.04 35.42 12.96
C MET A 84 -6.72 35.72 12.26
N HIS A 85 -6.83 36.44 11.14
CA HIS A 85 -5.82 37.12 10.32
C HIS A 85 -4.32 36.89 10.63
N ALA A 86 -3.58 36.63 9.55
CA ALA A 86 -2.13 36.78 9.47
C ALA A 86 -1.65 38.01 10.28
N PRO A 87 -0.69 37.85 11.22
CA PRO A 87 -0.01 38.99 11.78
C PRO A 87 0.96 39.53 10.73
N SER A 88 0.79 40.81 10.42
CA SER A 88 1.83 41.65 9.86
C SER A 88 3.14 41.49 10.63
N GLU A 89 4.22 41.28 9.87
CA GLU A 89 5.63 41.54 10.17
C GLU A 89 6.25 41.07 11.50
N LYS A 90 7.31 40.26 11.30
CA LYS A 90 8.51 40.03 12.13
C LYS A 90 8.34 39.22 13.43
N LYS A 91 8.72 37.94 13.34
CA LYS A 91 10.04 37.44 13.79
C LYS A 91 10.19 35.96 13.42
N ASP A 92 11.39 35.62 12.98
CA ASP A 92 11.87 34.26 12.74
C ASP A 92 11.55 33.33 13.91
N ASP A 93 10.93 32.18 13.62
CA ASP A 93 11.23 30.94 14.32
C ASP A 93 10.85 29.74 13.43
N ALA A 94 11.81 28.82 13.32
CA ALA A 94 11.90 27.77 12.32
C ALA A 94 10.82 26.68 12.47
N ILE A 95 9.70 26.83 11.78
CA ILE A 95 8.93 25.68 11.32
C ILE A 95 9.77 25.03 10.20
N SER A 96 10.42 23.93 10.55
CA SER A 96 11.37 23.15 9.74
C SER A 96 11.08 23.23 8.23
N SER A 97 11.97 23.89 7.50
CA SER A 97 12.01 23.96 6.04
C SER A 97 11.98 22.57 5.38
N THR A 98 12.37 21.52 6.11
CA THR A 98 12.34 20.13 5.69
C THR A 98 10.90 19.60 5.48
N TYR A 99 9.92 20.04 6.27
CA TYR A 99 8.53 19.57 6.18
C TYR A 99 7.77 20.16 4.98
N ARG A 100 8.05 21.42 4.61
CA ARG A 100 7.52 22.02 3.37
C ARG A 100 8.16 21.39 2.13
N ASN A 101 9.45 21.10 2.17
CA ASN A 101 10.19 20.58 1.02
C ASN A 101 9.79 19.13 0.65
N ASN A 102 9.43 18.29 1.63
CA ASN A 102 9.04 16.89 1.37
C ASN A 102 7.60 16.71 0.84
N LEU A 103 6.68 17.64 1.13
CA LEU A 103 5.29 17.57 0.63
C LEU A 103 5.13 18.24 -0.75
N MET A 104 5.97 19.23 -1.07
CA MET A 104 5.94 19.91 -2.37
C MET A 104 6.63 19.11 -3.49
N SER A 105 7.37 18.04 -3.18
CA SER A 105 8.12 17.24 -4.16
C SER A 105 7.24 16.43 -5.14
N HIS A 106 5.94 16.37 -4.92
CA HIS A 106 4.99 15.59 -5.73
C HIS A 106 4.11 16.47 -6.62
N MET A 107 4.26 17.79 -6.58
CA MET A 107 3.40 18.73 -7.30
C MET A 107 4.19 19.49 -8.35
N VAL A 108 3.66 19.56 -9.56
CA VAL A 108 4.20 20.36 -10.65
C VAL A 108 3.30 21.56 -10.85
N ILE A 109 3.89 22.75 -10.89
CA ILE A 109 3.25 24.03 -11.24
C ILE A 109 3.92 24.59 -12.50
N ASN A 110 3.26 25.52 -13.19
CA ASN A 110 3.78 26.10 -14.44
C ASN A 110 4.14 25.05 -15.51
N HIS A 111 3.43 23.93 -15.51
CA HIS A 111 3.63 22.78 -16.40
C HIS A 111 3.15 23.01 -17.85
N GLY A 112 2.67 24.21 -18.18
CA GLY A 112 2.27 24.58 -19.55
C GLY A 112 0.88 24.10 -19.98
N ILE A 113 0.14 23.33 -19.16
CA ILE A 113 -1.26 23.01 -19.44
C ILE A 113 -2.13 24.20 -19.01
N PRO A 114 -2.95 24.78 -19.91
CA PRO A 114 -3.79 25.92 -19.56
C PRO A 114 -4.79 25.60 -18.44
N MET A 115 -4.98 26.54 -17.52
CA MET A 115 -5.97 26.42 -16.44
C MET A 115 -7.38 26.14 -16.95
N SER A 116 -7.75 26.71 -18.10
CA SER A 116 -9.05 26.47 -18.75
C SER A 116 -9.22 25.01 -19.13
N VAL A 117 -8.19 24.35 -19.68
CA VAL A 117 -8.24 22.93 -20.07
C VAL A 117 -8.43 22.03 -18.85
N MET A 118 -7.77 22.34 -17.73
CA MET A 118 -7.95 21.59 -16.47
C MET A 118 -9.34 21.81 -15.87
N LYS A 119 -9.84 23.06 -15.88
CA LYS A 119 -11.19 23.38 -15.39
C LYS A 119 -12.27 22.70 -16.24
N ASP A 120 -12.14 22.75 -17.56
CA ASP A 120 -13.04 22.08 -18.51
C ASP A 120 -13.09 20.56 -18.27
N ALA A 121 -11.95 19.93 -17.99
CA ALA A 121 -11.89 18.50 -17.70
C ALA A 121 -12.62 18.11 -16.42
N ILE A 122 -12.44 18.88 -15.34
CA ILE A 122 -13.17 18.67 -14.07
C ILE A 122 -14.67 18.95 -14.23
N GLU A 123 -15.03 20.00 -14.94
CA GLU A 123 -16.43 20.37 -15.20
C GLU A 123 -17.14 19.26 -15.98
N VAL A 124 -16.56 18.81 -17.09
CA VAL A 124 -17.19 17.78 -17.93
C VAL A 124 -17.24 16.40 -17.28
N ALA A 125 -16.27 16.11 -16.41
CA ALA A 125 -16.33 14.94 -15.53
C ALA A 125 -17.51 15.06 -14.54
N SER A 126 -17.70 16.23 -13.92
CA SER A 126 -18.83 16.46 -13.03
C SER A 126 -20.17 16.34 -13.75
N GLU A 127 -20.29 16.91 -14.95
CA GLU A 127 -21.47 16.78 -15.82
C GLU A 127 -21.78 15.31 -16.08
N PHE A 128 -20.78 14.51 -16.49
CA PHE A 128 -20.93 13.07 -16.71
C PHE A 128 -21.46 12.34 -15.47
N PHE A 129 -20.86 12.54 -14.30
CA PHE A 129 -21.30 11.84 -13.08
C PHE A 129 -22.69 12.28 -12.60
N ASN A 130 -23.11 13.49 -12.93
CA ASN A 130 -24.46 14.00 -12.66
C ASN A 130 -25.52 13.50 -13.66
N LEU A 131 -25.14 12.78 -14.73
CA LEU A 131 -26.11 12.17 -15.62
C LEU A 131 -26.95 11.12 -14.88
N PRO A 132 -28.21 10.87 -15.30
CA PRO A 132 -29.02 9.80 -14.77
C PRO A 132 -28.33 8.44 -14.85
N THR A 133 -28.54 7.58 -13.85
CA THR A 133 -27.92 6.24 -13.80
C THR A 133 -28.21 5.41 -15.05
N GLU A 134 -29.40 5.52 -15.65
CA GLU A 134 -29.77 4.87 -16.92
C GLU A 134 -28.82 5.24 -18.06
N GLU A 135 -28.40 6.51 -18.14
CA GLU A 135 -27.49 6.98 -19.17
C GLU A 135 -26.05 6.50 -18.94
N LYS A 136 -25.65 6.24 -17.70
CA LYS A 136 -24.30 5.71 -17.39
C LYS A 136 -24.25 4.18 -17.46
N ARG A 137 -25.39 3.50 -17.33
CA ARG A 137 -25.48 2.04 -17.18
C ARG A 137 -24.91 1.27 -18.37
N HIS A 138 -25.04 1.77 -19.59
CA HIS A 138 -24.50 1.10 -20.78
C HIS A 138 -22.96 1.03 -20.81
N LEU A 139 -22.28 1.82 -19.96
CA LEU A 139 -20.83 1.79 -19.79
C LEU A 139 -20.41 0.90 -18.61
N LEU A 140 -21.35 0.36 -17.84
CA LEU A 140 -21.05 -0.55 -16.74
C LEU A 140 -20.49 -1.85 -17.30
N SER A 141 -19.27 -2.22 -16.89
CA SER A 141 -18.67 -3.50 -17.25
C SER A 141 -17.87 -4.08 -16.10
N SER A 142 -17.87 -5.40 -15.98
CA SER A 142 -16.99 -6.15 -15.08
C SER A 142 -15.69 -6.58 -15.76
N ASN A 143 -15.59 -6.47 -17.10
CA ASN A 143 -14.38 -6.79 -17.84
C ASN A 143 -13.38 -5.64 -17.74
N VAL A 144 -12.23 -5.89 -17.11
CA VAL A 144 -11.18 -4.89 -16.90
C VAL A 144 -10.47 -4.48 -18.19
N HIS A 145 -10.57 -5.30 -19.25
CA HIS A 145 -9.96 -5.05 -20.55
C HIS A 145 -10.82 -4.17 -21.45
N ASP A 146 -12.08 -3.93 -21.10
CA ASP A 146 -12.98 -3.14 -21.94
C ASP A 146 -12.42 -1.72 -22.15
N PRO A 147 -12.57 -1.15 -23.36
CA PRO A 147 -11.98 0.15 -23.69
C PRO A 147 -12.47 1.29 -22.83
N VAL A 148 -13.73 1.20 -22.37
CA VAL A 148 -14.38 2.15 -21.48
C VAL A 148 -15.17 1.39 -20.44
N ARG A 149 -15.11 1.86 -19.19
CA ARG A 149 -15.78 1.20 -18.07
C ARG A 149 -16.24 2.22 -17.03
N TYR A 150 -17.51 2.19 -16.71
CA TYR A 150 -18.10 2.85 -15.56
C TYR A 150 -18.29 1.83 -14.42
N GLY A 151 -18.16 2.24 -13.17
CA GLY A 151 -18.39 1.37 -12.02
C GLY A 151 -18.15 2.08 -10.69
N THR A 152 -18.36 1.38 -9.57
CA THR A 152 -18.10 1.89 -8.21
C THR A 152 -16.81 1.32 -7.62
N SER A 153 -16.61 0.01 -7.77
CA SER A 153 -15.42 -0.73 -7.30
C SER A 153 -14.64 -1.33 -8.48
N LEU A 154 -13.37 -1.65 -8.29
CA LEU A 154 -12.48 -2.10 -9.37
C LEU A 154 -12.98 -3.37 -10.07
N ASN A 155 -13.65 -4.26 -9.34
CA ASN A 155 -14.46 -5.32 -9.89
C ASN A 155 -15.70 -5.53 -9.01
N HIS A 156 -16.78 -4.80 -9.28
CA HIS A 156 -18.02 -4.85 -8.49
C HIS A 156 -18.64 -6.26 -8.34
N VAL A 157 -18.28 -7.23 -9.20
CA VAL A 157 -18.73 -8.62 -9.11
C VAL A 157 -17.89 -9.43 -8.11
N LYS A 158 -16.59 -9.13 -8.00
CA LYS A 158 -15.65 -9.86 -7.14
C LYS A 158 -15.38 -9.18 -5.79
N ASP A 159 -15.39 -7.86 -5.76
CA ASP A 159 -14.99 -7.08 -4.59
C ASP A 159 -15.98 -7.29 -3.43
N LYS A 160 -15.50 -7.83 -2.30
CA LYS A 160 -16.33 -8.01 -1.09
C LYS A 160 -16.64 -6.70 -0.37
N VAL A 161 -15.76 -5.70 -0.50
CA VAL A 161 -15.93 -4.35 0.05
C VAL A 161 -15.83 -3.33 -1.08
N TYR A 162 -16.89 -2.52 -1.21
CA TYR A 162 -16.98 -1.48 -2.22
C TYR A 162 -16.31 -0.18 -1.77
N PHE A 163 -15.83 0.58 -2.75
CA PHE A 163 -15.18 1.85 -2.50
C PHE A 163 -16.21 2.96 -2.58
N TRP A 164 -16.14 3.95 -1.69
CA TRP A 164 -17.04 5.11 -1.71
C TRP A 164 -16.66 6.08 -2.84
N ARG A 165 -16.82 5.59 -4.07
CA ARG A 165 -16.37 6.19 -5.32
C ARG A 165 -17.18 5.63 -6.47
N ASP A 166 -17.47 6.47 -7.45
CA ASP A 166 -17.81 6.07 -8.80
C ASP A 166 -16.66 6.46 -9.73
N PHE A 167 -16.34 5.63 -10.74
CA PHE A 167 -15.28 5.91 -11.69
C PHE A 167 -15.73 5.69 -13.13
N LEU A 168 -15.08 6.42 -14.04
CA LEU A 168 -15.09 6.18 -15.48
C LEU A 168 -13.64 6.00 -15.93
N LYS A 169 -13.31 4.80 -16.41
CA LYS A 169 -12.01 4.44 -16.99
C LYS A 169 -12.15 4.44 -18.50
N HIS A 170 -11.20 5.02 -19.24
CA HIS A 170 -11.10 4.80 -20.68
C HIS A 170 -9.66 4.84 -21.19
N TYR A 171 -9.34 4.04 -22.21
CA TYR A 171 -8.08 4.19 -22.96
C TYR A 171 -8.06 5.50 -23.73
N ALA A 172 -6.87 6.08 -23.87
CA ALA A 172 -6.71 7.45 -24.35
C ALA A 172 -5.61 7.66 -25.38
N ASN A 173 -4.60 6.77 -25.44
CA ASN A 173 -3.56 6.78 -26.46
C ASN A 173 -3.50 5.44 -27.21
N PRO A 174 -3.43 5.45 -28.56
CA PRO A 174 -3.64 6.61 -29.44
C PRO A 174 -5.10 7.10 -29.45
N THR A 175 -5.31 8.41 -29.32
CA THR A 175 -6.66 8.97 -29.14
C THR A 175 -7.60 8.64 -30.30
N SER A 176 -7.10 8.63 -31.54
CA SER A 176 -7.88 8.29 -32.74
C SER A 176 -8.53 6.91 -32.68
N THR A 177 -7.90 5.95 -31.99
CA THR A 177 -8.41 4.58 -31.87
C THR A 177 -9.51 4.47 -30.81
N TRP A 178 -9.42 5.26 -29.73
CA TRP A 178 -10.26 5.07 -28.55
C TRP A 178 -11.43 6.06 -28.44
N LEU A 179 -11.34 7.21 -29.11
CA LEU A 179 -12.29 8.32 -28.95
C LEU A 179 -13.76 7.94 -29.26
N ASP A 180 -13.97 6.98 -30.15
CA ASP A 180 -15.31 6.52 -30.51
C ASP A 180 -16.02 5.78 -29.37
N PHE A 181 -15.26 5.09 -28.52
CA PHE A 181 -15.78 4.37 -27.36
C PHE A 181 -16.12 5.29 -26.17
N TRP A 182 -15.56 6.50 -26.12
CA TRP A 182 -15.77 7.43 -25.00
C TRP A 182 -17.24 7.88 -24.90
N PRO A 183 -17.68 8.34 -23.72
CA PRO A 183 -19.04 8.86 -23.54
C PRO A 183 -19.39 9.93 -24.57
N SER A 184 -20.55 9.79 -25.19
CA SER A 184 -21.14 10.79 -26.10
C SER A 184 -21.99 11.81 -25.36
N ASN A 185 -22.37 11.53 -24.10
CA ASN A 185 -23.03 12.48 -23.20
C ASN A 185 -22.15 12.67 -21.95
N PRO A 186 -21.89 13.91 -21.48
CA PRO A 186 -22.21 15.19 -22.13
C PRO A 186 -21.61 15.31 -23.53
N THR A 187 -22.28 16.01 -24.46
CA THR A 187 -21.80 16.17 -25.85
C THR A 187 -20.43 16.86 -25.93
N SER A 188 -20.08 17.60 -24.88
CA SER A 188 -18.78 18.25 -24.69
C SER A 188 -17.68 17.30 -24.21
N TYR A 189 -18.00 16.09 -23.72
CA TYR A 189 -17.06 15.16 -23.06
C TYR A 189 -15.84 14.87 -23.91
N LYS A 190 -16.07 14.35 -25.13
CA LYS A 190 -14.98 13.96 -26.05
C LYS A 190 -14.03 15.13 -26.34
N LYS A 191 -14.57 16.34 -26.51
CA LYS A 191 -13.78 17.54 -26.79
C LYS A 191 -13.00 18.03 -25.56
N LYS A 192 -13.70 18.27 -24.44
CA LYS A 192 -13.10 18.84 -23.22
C LYS A 192 -12.09 17.86 -22.59
N MET A 193 -12.47 16.60 -22.44
CA MET A 193 -11.58 15.56 -21.91
C MET A 193 -10.43 15.27 -22.89
N GLY A 194 -10.72 15.22 -24.20
CA GLY A 194 -9.68 14.98 -25.22
C GLY A 194 -8.58 16.04 -25.23
N ASN A 195 -8.94 17.31 -25.07
CA ASN A 195 -7.97 18.40 -24.92
C ASN A 195 -7.04 18.18 -23.71
N TYR A 196 -7.59 17.75 -22.57
CA TYR A 196 -6.81 17.46 -21.38
C TYR A 196 -5.93 16.22 -21.56
N THR A 197 -6.45 15.14 -22.15
CA THR A 197 -5.71 13.91 -22.46
C THR A 197 -4.44 14.21 -23.26
N VAL A 198 -4.57 14.98 -24.35
CA VAL A 198 -3.44 15.35 -25.21
C VAL A 198 -2.44 16.24 -24.47
N ALA A 199 -2.92 17.17 -23.64
CA ALA A 199 -2.05 18.03 -22.84
C ALA A 199 -1.27 17.24 -21.77
N ALA A 200 -1.92 16.28 -21.09
CA ALA A 200 -1.31 15.41 -20.11
C ALA A 200 -0.26 14.48 -20.75
N GLN A 201 -0.52 13.95 -21.95
CA GLN A 201 0.45 13.15 -22.71
C GLN A 201 1.71 13.95 -23.04
N LYS A 202 1.56 15.17 -23.58
CA LYS A 202 2.72 16.05 -23.87
C LYS A 202 3.53 16.37 -22.61
N LEU A 203 2.84 16.62 -21.49
CA LEU A 203 3.50 16.84 -20.21
C LEU A 203 4.27 15.60 -19.75
N GLN A 204 3.67 14.41 -19.88
CA GLN A 204 4.33 13.15 -19.54
C GLN A 204 5.60 12.92 -20.36
N GLU A 205 5.58 13.14 -21.67
CA GLU A 205 6.78 12.99 -22.51
C GLU A 205 7.94 13.90 -22.03
N GLY A 206 7.63 15.15 -21.66
CA GLY A 206 8.60 16.08 -21.09
C GLY A 206 9.13 15.65 -19.71
N LEU A 207 8.24 15.21 -18.83
CA LEU A 207 8.58 14.71 -17.49
C LEU A 207 9.51 13.49 -17.56
N MET A 208 9.19 12.54 -18.45
CA MET A 208 9.98 11.33 -18.61
C MET A 208 11.43 11.58 -19.06
N LYS A 209 11.65 12.55 -19.96
CA LYS A 209 12.99 12.95 -20.38
C LYS A 209 13.84 13.40 -19.18
N MET A 210 13.28 14.27 -18.33
CA MET A 210 13.96 14.75 -17.12
C MET A 210 14.18 13.62 -16.09
N ILE A 211 13.20 12.73 -15.92
CA ILE A 211 13.32 11.57 -15.03
C ILE A 211 14.48 10.67 -15.47
N PHE A 212 14.61 10.38 -16.77
CA PHE A 212 15.73 9.59 -17.29
C PHE A 212 17.09 10.29 -17.12
N GLU A 213 17.18 11.59 -17.42
CA GLU A 213 18.41 12.35 -17.17
C GLU A 213 18.81 12.31 -15.70
N SER A 214 17.84 12.42 -14.78
CA SER A 214 18.10 12.36 -13.34
C SER A 214 18.55 10.97 -12.83
N LEU A 215 18.31 9.91 -13.62
CA LEU A 215 18.87 8.58 -13.41
C LEU A 215 20.25 8.39 -14.06
N GLY A 216 20.76 9.39 -14.79
CA GLY A 216 21.97 9.28 -15.59
C GLY A 216 21.77 8.52 -16.91
N LEU A 217 20.52 8.30 -17.33
CA LEU A 217 20.19 7.71 -18.62
C LEU A 217 20.14 8.78 -19.71
N ASN A 218 20.19 8.35 -20.97
CA ASN A 218 19.92 9.24 -22.10
C ASN A 218 18.48 9.78 -21.97
N SER A 219 18.27 11.07 -22.21
CA SER A 219 16.93 11.68 -22.13
C SER A 219 15.92 11.03 -23.07
N ASN A 220 16.39 10.43 -24.16
CA ASN A 220 15.57 9.70 -25.14
C ASN A 220 15.60 8.17 -24.96
N TYR A 221 16.04 7.64 -23.80
CA TYR A 221 16.26 6.20 -23.56
C TYR A 221 15.12 5.28 -24.03
N LEU A 222 13.85 5.69 -23.82
CA LEU A 222 12.65 4.98 -24.26
C LEU A 222 11.70 5.90 -25.04
N HIS A 223 12.24 6.81 -25.88
CA HIS A 223 11.42 7.85 -26.50
C HIS A 223 10.28 7.29 -27.36
N GLU A 224 10.57 6.34 -28.25
CA GLU A 224 9.57 5.70 -29.12
C GLU A 224 8.54 4.94 -28.27
N ASP A 225 8.99 4.17 -27.29
CA ASP A 225 8.14 3.35 -26.42
C ASP A 225 7.20 4.17 -25.52
N ILE A 226 7.64 5.35 -25.11
CA ILE A 226 6.80 6.30 -24.38
C ILE A 226 5.76 6.93 -25.31
N THR A 227 6.17 7.30 -26.52
CA THR A 227 5.31 7.95 -27.51
C THR A 227 4.20 7.00 -27.97
N GLU A 228 4.54 5.74 -28.22
CA GLU A 228 3.61 4.65 -28.56
C GLU A 228 2.98 3.98 -27.32
N GLY A 229 3.29 4.49 -26.13
CA GLY A 229 2.86 3.94 -24.85
C GLY A 229 1.34 3.99 -24.65
N SER A 230 0.86 3.27 -23.64
CA SER A 230 -0.55 3.32 -23.27
C SER A 230 -0.83 4.50 -22.33
N GLN A 231 -1.95 5.18 -22.58
CA GLN A 231 -2.53 6.17 -21.66
C GLN A 231 -3.93 5.72 -21.26
N VAL A 232 -4.20 5.70 -19.96
CA VAL A 232 -5.52 5.40 -19.40
C VAL A 232 -5.97 6.61 -18.58
N MET A 233 -7.18 7.09 -18.86
CA MET A 233 -7.83 8.09 -18.01
C MET A 233 -8.69 7.37 -17.00
N ALA A 234 -8.40 7.56 -15.71
CA ALA A 234 -9.25 7.15 -14.60
C ALA A 234 -9.88 8.41 -13.98
N VAL A 235 -11.12 8.69 -14.39
CA VAL A 235 -11.93 9.78 -13.86
C VAL A 235 -12.69 9.25 -12.64
N ASN A 236 -12.53 9.88 -11.49
CA ASN A 236 -13.07 9.41 -10.22
C ASN A 236 -13.95 10.48 -9.59
N CYS A 237 -15.11 10.06 -9.09
CA CYS A 237 -16.03 10.87 -8.33
C CYS A 237 -16.24 10.26 -6.94
N TYR A 238 -16.01 11.05 -5.91
CA TYR A 238 -16.18 10.68 -4.52
C TYR A 238 -17.32 11.54 -3.96
N PRO A 239 -18.54 11.01 -3.87
CA PRO A 239 -19.65 11.75 -3.29
C PRO A 239 -19.47 11.99 -1.80
N ALA A 240 -20.21 12.94 -1.24
CA ALA A 240 -20.25 13.18 0.20
C ALA A 240 -20.67 11.89 0.93
N CYS A 241 -19.96 11.55 2.00
CA CYS A 241 -20.11 10.31 2.76
C CYS A 241 -20.61 10.62 4.18
N PRO A 242 -21.71 10.03 4.65
CA PRO A 242 -22.24 10.30 6.00
C PRO A 242 -21.30 9.81 7.11
N GLU A 243 -20.55 8.73 6.87
CA GLU A 243 -19.61 8.13 7.85
C GLU A 243 -18.23 7.91 7.20
N PRO A 244 -17.48 8.99 6.91
CA PRO A 244 -16.22 8.91 6.15
C PRO A 244 -15.14 8.09 6.86
N ASP A 245 -15.25 7.91 8.17
CA ASP A 245 -14.33 7.13 9.02
C ASP A 245 -14.48 5.61 8.82
N LEU A 246 -15.56 5.15 8.19
CA LEU A 246 -15.85 3.74 7.99
C LEU A 246 -15.46 3.23 6.61
N THR A 247 -15.11 4.11 5.67
CA THR A 247 -14.90 3.75 4.27
C THR A 247 -13.72 4.51 3.65
N LEU A 248 -13.33 4.15 2.43
CA LEU A 248 -12.35 4.88 1.62
C LEU A 248 -12.89 5.02 0.21
N GLY A 249 -12.49 6.11 -0.45
CA GLY A 249 -12.75 6.30 -1.87
C GLY A 249 -11.86 5.42 -2.73
N LEU A 250 -10.61 5.24 -2.30
CA LEU A 250 -9.67 4.25 -2.85
C LEU A 250 -8.82 3.69 -1.70
N PRO A 251 -8.67 2.36 -1.59
CA PRO A 251 -7.79 1.76 -0.60
C PRO A 251 -6.31 2.08 -0.85
N PRO A 252 -5.41 1.83 0.11
CA PRO A 252 -3.97 1.90 -0.09
C PRO A 252 -3.51 1.05 -1.28
N HIS A 253 -2.81 1.67 -2.24
CA HIS A 253 -2.24 1.00 -3.41
C HIS A 253 -1.03 1.77 -3.97
N THR A 254 -0.28 1.12 -4.86
CA THR A 254 0.69 1.74 -5.77
C THR A 254 0.11 1.76 -7.19
N ASP A 255 0.62 2.67 -8.02
CA ASP A 255 0.23 2.73 -9.43
C ASP A 255 1.13 1.82 -10.26
N TYR A 256 0.56 0.95 -11.09
CA TYR A 256 1.36 -0.02 -11.83
C TYR A 256 2.23 0.58 -12.96
N GLY A 257 1.80 1.71 -13.54
CA GLY A 257 2.42 2.30 -14.74
C GLY A 257 3.82 2.89 -14.54
N MET A 258 4.29 3.64 -15.53
CA MET A 258 5.53 4.40 -15.44
C MET A 258 5.33 5.70 -14.65
N LEU A 259 4.27 6.44 -14.99
CA LEU A 259 3.98 7.77 -14.47
C LEU A 259 2.47 7.98 -14.39
N THR A 260 2.01 8.58 -13.29
CA THR A 260 0.63 9.05 -13.15
C THR A 260 0.61 10.56 -12.95
N ILE A 261 -0.24 11.25 -13.71
CA ILE A 261 -0.51 12.69 -13.56
C ILE A 261 -1.94 12.85 -13.05
N ILE A 262 -2.09 13.41 -11.85
CA ILE A 262 -3.38 13.55 -11.17
C ILE A 262 -3.79 15.02 -11.11
N LEU A 263 -4.97 15.30 -11.65
CA LEU A 263 -5.71 16.54 -11.46
C LEU A 263 -6.82 16.30 -10.43
N GLN A 264 -6.99 17.20 -9.47
CA GLN A 264 -8.03 17.11 -8.44
C GLN A 264 -8.61 18.48 -8.11
N ASN A 265 -9.89 18.52 -7.73
CA ASN A 265 -10.56 19.77 -7.34
C ASN A 265 -10.70 19.93 -5.81
N HIS A 266 -10.41 18.89 -5.03
CA HIS A 266 -10.48 18.93 -3.57
C HIS A 266 -9.45 18.02 -2.90
N LEU A 267 -9.17 18.29 -1.62
CA LEU A 267 -8.39 17.42 -0.72
C LEU A 267 -9.05 16.03 -0.59
N GLY A 268 -8.20 15.01 -0.49
CA GLY A 268 -8.63 13.62 -0.30
C GLY A 268 -7.52 12.60 -0.57
N LEU A 269 -6.55 12.95 -1.42
CA LEU A 269 -5.36 12.12 -1.66
C LEU A 269 -4.43 12.12 -0.44
N GLN A 270 -4.01 10.92 -0.03
CA GLN A 270 -2.99 10.74 1.00
C GLN A 270 -1.87 9.84 0.48
N THR A 271 -0.63 10.13 0.86
CA THR A 271 0.55 9.30 0.58
C THR A 271 1.16 8.79 1.89
N MET A 272 1.78 7.62 1.85
CA MET A 272 2.50 7.05 2.99
C MET A 272 3.99 7.38 2.89
N ASP A 273 4.58 7.86 3.99
CA ASP A 273 6.03 8.08 4.07
C ASP A 273 6.79 6.81 4.49
N ARG A 274 8.11 6.93 4.68
CA ARG A 274 8.99 5.82 5.07
C ARG A 274 8.78 5.36 6.52
N ASP A 275 8.18 6.19 7.36
CA ASP A 275 7.84 5.90 8.75
C ASP A 275 6.41 5.34 8.87
N GLU A 276 5.83 4.91 7.75
CA GLU A 276 4.47 4.35 7.62
C GLU A 276 3.36 5.31 8.06
N LYS A 277 3.63 6.61 7.98
CA LYS A 277 2.67 7.66 8.32
C LYS A 277 1.95 8.18 7.08
N TRP A 278 0.63 8.27 7.17
CA TRP A 278 -0.20 8.88 6.14
C TRP A 278 -0.15 10.40 6.20
N HIS A 279 0.09 11.03 5.06
CA HIS A 279 0.13 12.48 4.89
C HIS A 279 -0.88 12.91 3.83
N SER A 280 -1.63 13.98 4.13
CA SER A 280 -2.51 14.59 3.14
C SER A 280 -1.70 15.34 2.09
N VAL A 281 -1.99 15.10 0.81
CA VAL A 281 -1.41 15.88 -0.29
C VAL A 281 -2.16 17.21 -0.36
N PRO A 282 -1.48 18.37 -0.30
CA PRO A 282 -2.14 19.66 -0.32
C PRO A 282 -2.79 19.93 -1.68
N LEU A 283 -3.83 20.78 -1.67
CA LEU A 283 -4.46 21.29 -2.87
C LEU A 283 -3.88 22.66 -3.19
N ILE A 284 -3.26 22.79 -4.35
CA ILE A 284 -2.74 24.05 -4.88
C ILE A 284 -3.45 24.31 -6.21
N GLU A 285 -4.07 25.48 -6.37
CA GLU A 285 -4.75 25.82 -7.60
C GLU A 285 -3.77 25.81 -8.78
N GLY A 286 -4.13 25.09 -9.84
CA GLY A 286 -3.32 24.98 -11.04
C GLY A 286 -2.07 24.10 -10.91
N ALA A 287 -1.95 23.34 -9.83
CA ALA A 287 -0.93 22.32 -9.69
C ALA A 287 -1.46 20.95 -10.12
N LEU A 288 -0.58 20.14 -10.71
CA LEU A 288 -0.80 18.72 -10.97
C LEU A 288 0.05 17.89 -10.03
N ILE A 289 -0.47 16.74 -9.60
CA ILE A 289 0.30 15.79 -8.80
C ILE A 289 0.92 14.76 -9.74
N VAL A 290 2.21 14.48 -9.55
CA VAL A 290 2.94 13.50 -10.35
C VAL A 290 3.46 12.40 -9.44
N GLN A 291 3.17 11.16 -9.80
CA GLN A 291 3.59 9.97 -9.07
C GLN A 291 4.29 9.00 -10.02
N LEU A 292 5.37 8.38 -9.53
CA LEU A 292 6.04 7.29 -10.25
C LEU A 292 5.35 5.97 -9.88
N GLY A 293 5.14 5.13 -10.89
CA GLY A 293 4.53 3.83 -10.70
C GLY A 293 5.56 2.69 -10.63
N ASP A 294 5.05 1.47 -10.46
CA ASP A 294 5.83 0.26 -10.23
C ASP A 294 6.74 -0.06 -11.41
N GLN A 295 6.31 0.19 -12.66
CA GLN A 295 7.17 0.02 -13.83
C GLN A 295 8.39 0.95 -13.79
N MET A 296 8.26 2.18 -13.29
CA MET A 296 9.42 3.08 -13.13
C MET A 296 10.34 2.62 -11.99
N GLU A 297 9.78 2.08 -10.91
CA GLU A 297 10.59 1.44 -9.85
C GLU A 297 11.38 0.25 -10.42
N VAL A 298 10.77 -0.60 -11.24
CA VAL A 298 11.45 -1.70 -11.96
C VAL A 298 12.53 -1.16 -12.90
N LEU A 299 12.21 -0.20 -13.78
CA LEU A 299 13.16 0.36 -14.74
C LEU A 299 14.38 0.99 -14.06
N SER A 300 14.14 1.71 -12.96
CA SER A 300 15.20 2.35 -12.17
C SER A 300 15.97 1.38 -11.28
N ASN A 301 15.68 0.08 -11.35
CA ASN A 301 16.22 -0.97 -10.48
C ASN A 301 16.07 -0.64 -8.99
N GLY A 302 14.93 -0.06 -8.61
CA GLY A 302 14.60 0.26 -7.22
C GLY A 302 15.14 1.60 -6.71
N ARG A 303 15.85 2.38 -7.55
CA ARG A 303 16.38 3.71 -7.18
C ARG A 303 15.26 4.72 -6.95
N TYR A 304 14.23 4.69 -7.79
CA TYR A 304 12.99 5.42 -7.56
C TYR A 304 11.92 4.51 -7.01
N LYS A 305 11.06 5.07 -6.16
CA LYS A 305 10.04 4.33 -5.42
C LYS A 305 8.65 4.70 -5.88
N SER A 306 7.83 3.68 -6.13
CA SER A 306 6.39 3.87 -6.19
C SER A 306 5.86 4.07 -4.77
N VAL A 307 5.08 5.14 -4.61
CA VAL A 307 4.61 5.59 -3.30
C VAL A 307 3.21 5.04 -3.05
N LEU A 308 3.07 4.34 -1.92
CA LEU A 308 1.78 3.86 -1.46
C LEU A 308 0.87 5.07 -1.17
N HIS A 309 -0.32 5.07 -1.75
CA HIS A 309 -1.25 6.18 -1.64
C HIS A 309 -2.71 5.68 -1.55
N ARG A 310 -3.61 6.54 -1.07
CA ARG A 310 -5.05 6.23 -0.93
C ARG A 310 -5.91 7.47 -1.15
N ALA A 311 -7.20 7.29 -1.40
CA ALA A 311 -8.16 8.40 -1.43
C ALA A 311 -9.16 8.29 -0.27
N THR A 312 -9.15 9.30 0.58
CA THR A 312 -10.14 9.50 1.65
C THR A 312 -11.38 10.20 1.11
N VAL A 313 -12.50 10.04 1.82
CA VAL A 313 -13.77 10.72 1.55
C VAL A 313 -14.09 11.69 2.69
N ASN A 314 -15.09 12.55 2.49
CA ASN A 314 -15.53 13.53 3.46
C ASN A 314 -17.05 13.63 3.44
N SER A 315 -17.63 14.24 4.47
CA SER A 315 -19.09 14.33 4.64
C SER A 315 -19.76 15.54 4.01
N GLU A 316 -18.99 16.48 3.44
CA GLU A 316 -19.53 17.79 3.07
C GLU A 316 -19.65 17.97 1.57
N ILE A 317 -18.68 17.48 0.81
CA ILE A 317 -18.49 17.88 -0.58
C ILE A 317 -18.09 16.72 -1.48
N LYS A 318 -18.62 16.78 -2.71
CA LYS A 318 -18.25 15.89 -3.80
C LYS A 318 -16.86 16.25 -4.33
N ARG A 319 -15.94 15.29 -4.32
CA ARG A 319 -14.59 15.42 -4.89
C ARG A 319 -14.51 14.74 -6.25
N ILE A 320 -13.80 15.36 -7.19
CA ILE A 320 -13.44 14.76 -8.47
C ILE A 320 -11.93 14.73 -8.60
N SER A 321 -11.40 13.60 -9.07
CA SER A 321 -10.00 13.48 -9.49
C SER A 321 -9.87 12.75 -10.82
N ILE A 322 -9.00 13.24 -11.68
CA ILE A 322 -8.68 12.67 -12.98
C ILE A 322 -7.23 12.22 -12.94
N ALA A 323 -6.99 10.92 -12.94
CA ALA A 323 -5.66 10.33 -13.03
C ALA A 323 -5.40 9.93 -14.50
N SER A 324 -4.35 10.50 -15.09
CA SER A 324 -3.80 10.08 -16.38
C SER A 324 -2.65 9.12 -16.10
N LEU A 325 -2.89 7.82 -16.28
CA LEU A 325 -1.90 6.77 -16.07
C LEU A 325 -1.17 6.48 -17.39
N HIS A 326 0.16 6.53 -17.36
CA HIS A 326 1.01 6.31 -18.52
C HIS A 326 1.89 5.08 -18.29
N SER A 327 1.91 4.20 -19.28
CA SER A 327 2.68 2.95 -19.29
C SER A 327 3.25 2.72 -20.69
N LEU A 328 4.10 1.71 -20.85
CA LEU A 328 4.46 1.23 -22.20
C LEU A 328 3.23 0.63 -22.91
N ALA A 329 3.38 0.33 -24.20
CA ALA A 329 2.36 -0.37 -24.98
C ALA A 329 1.90 -1.66 -24.28
N LEU A 330 0.62 -2.04 -24.46
CA LEU A 330 -0.04 -3.14 -23.73
C LEU A 330 0.76 -4.46 -23.70
N GLY A 331 1.40 -4.83 -24.81
CA GLY A 331 2.19 -6.06 -24.93
C GLY A 331 3.67 -5.91 -24.57
N LYS A 332 4.12 -4.71 -24.19
CA LYS A 332 5.53 -4.43 -23.90
C LYS A 332 5.80 -4.57 -22.40
N LYS A 333 6.86 -5.30 -22.07
CA LYS A 333 7.35 -5.45 -20.71
C LYS A 333 8.44 -4.42 -20.39
N VAL A 334 8.48 -4.01 -19.13
CA VAL A 334 9.50 -3.15 -18.55
C VAL A 334 10.48 -4.02 -17.78
N ARG A 335 11.77 -3.73 -17.91
CA ARG A 335 12.87 -4.37 -17.18
C ARG A 335 13.82 -3.31 -16.63
N PRO A 336 14.65 -3.64 -15.62
CA PRO A 336 15.71 -2.74 -15.18
C PRO A 336 16.59 -2.28 -16.35
N ALA A 337 16.84 -0.98 -16.42
CA ALA A 337 17.75 -0.41 -17.41
C ALA A 337 19.15 -1.00 -17.21
N SER A 338 19.75 -1.53 -18.28
CA SER A 338 21.06 -2.19 -18.24
C SER A 338 22.15 -1.30 -17.64
N GLU A 339 22.08 0.00 -17.93
CA GLU A 339 22.99 1.05 -17.49
C GLU A 339 22.92 1.30 -15.98
N LEU A 340 21.83 0.89 -15.31
CA LEU A 340 21.63 1.04 -13.88
C LEU A 340 21.98 -0.22 -13.09
N VAL A 341 22.34 -1.31 -13.79
CA VAL A 341 22.74 -2.60 -13.23
C VAL A 341 24.25 -2.76 -13.32
N ASN A 342 24.91 -2.96 -12.19
CA ASN A 342 26.36 -3.18 -12.11
C ASN A 342 26.73 -3.97 -10.85
N GLU A 343 28.02 -4.21 -10.62
CA GLU A 343 28.51 -4.97 -9.45
C GLU A 343 28.07 -4.39 -8.10
N GLN A 344 27.86 -3.07 -8.03
CA GLN A 344 27.43 -2.37 -6.82
C GLN A 344 25.89 -2.30 -6.70
N HIS A 345 25.18 -2.47 -7.81
CA HIS A 345 23.72 -2.42 -7.92
C HIS A 345 23.22 -3.60 -8.76
N ILE A 346 23.17 -4.78 -8.11
CA ILE A 346 22.74 -6.02 -8.75
C ILE A 346 21.26 -5.95 -9.19
N LEU A 347 20.94 -6.74 -10.22
CA LEU A 347 19.60 -6.83 -10.79
C LEU A 347 18.58 -7.25 -9.72
N SER A 348 17.61 -6.37 -9.42
CA SER A 348 16.68 -6.55 -8.30
C SER A 348 15.25 -6.90 -8.73
N TYR A 349 14.84 -6.65 -9.99
CA TYR A 349 13.46 -6.85 -10.46
C TYR A 349 13.36 -7.63 -11.77
N LYS A 350 12.39 -8.55 -11.86
CA LYS A 350 12.02 -9.25 -13.11
C LYS A 350 11.34 -8.28 -14.06
N GLU A 351 11.28 -8.67 -15.33
CA GLU A 351 10.46 -7.96 -16.29
C GLU A 351 8.96 -8.12 -15.98
N GLY A 352 8.17 -7.07 -16.23
CA GLY A 352 6.72 -7.07 -16.09
C GLY A 352 6.04 -6.09 -17.04
N GLY A 353 4.88 -6.42 -17.58
CA GLY A 353 4.14 -5.64 -18.57
C GLY A 353 2.76 -5.20 -18.10
N PHE A 354 2.12 -4.25 -18.80
CA PHE A 354 0.78 -3.78 -18.46
C PHE A 354 -0.30 -4.87 -18.54
N SER A 355 -0.13 -5.86 -19.44
CA SER A 355 -0.96 -7.06 -19.49
C SER A 355 -0.98 -7.82 -18.15
N ASP A 356 0.18 -8.00 -17.52
CA ASP A 356 0.31 -8.77 -16.28
C ASP A 356 -0.48 -8.12 -15.13
N PHE A 357 -0.58 -6.78 -15.14
CA PHE A 357 -1.44 -6.03 -14.22
C PHE A 357 -2.92 -6.21 -14.51
N LEU A 358 -3.32 -6.15 -15.78
CA LEU A 358 -4.72 -6.37 -16.16
C LEU A 358 -5.16 -7.79 -15.78
N ASP A 359 -4.30 -8.78 -15.97
CA ASP A 359 -4.54 -10.16 -15.58
C ASP A 359 -4.67 -10.27 -14.04
N PHE A 360 -3.80 -9.61 -13.27
CA PHE A 360 -3.89 -9.55 -11.81
C PHE A 360 -5.24 -8.98 -11.32
N ILE A 361 -5.64 -7.80 -11.80
CA ILE A 361 -6.92 -7.18 -11.38
C ILE A 361 -8.15 -7.93 -11.93
N SER A 362 -7.97 -8.76 -12.98
CA SER A 362 -9.02 -9.62 -13.49
C SER A 362 -9.22 -10.87 -12.62
N GLY A 363 -8.16 -11.35 -11.95
CA GLY A 363 -8.12 -12.59 -11.19
C GLY A 363 -8.53 -12.44 -9.73
N GLU A 364 -8.05 -11.41 -9.04
CA GLU A 364 -8.03 -11.29 -7.56
C GLU A 364 -9.07 -10.29 -6.99
N ASP A 365 -9.46 -10.48 -5.72
CA ASP A 365 -10.20 -9.47 -4.92
C ASP A 365 -9.19 -8.45 -4.38
N ILE A 366 -9.30 -7.18 -4.81
CA ILE A 366 -8.28 -6.15 -4.57
C ILE A 366 -8.29 -5.67 -3.12
N VAL A 367 -9.42 -5.85 -2.41
CA VAL A 367 -9.45 -5.80 -0.95
C VAL A 367 -9.47 -7.24 -0.49
N GLU A 368 -8.32 -7.91 -0.49
CA GLU A 368 -8.19 -9.17 0.25
C GLU A 368 -8.63 -8.89 1.69
N ALA A 369 -9.86 -9.29 2.02
CA ALA A 369 -10.35 -9.39 3.39
C ALA A 369 -9.61 -10.56 4.04
N ASN A 370 -8.30 -10.41 4.22
CA ASN A 370 -7.57 -11.24 5.15
C ASN A 370 -8.10 -10.88 6.53
N ASP A 371 -8.56 -11.90 7.25
CA ASP A 371 -8.99 -11.73 8.63
C ASP A 371 -7.85 -11.15 9.48
N TYR A 372 -6.60 -11.44 9.12
CA TYR A 372 -5.40 -11.00 9.82
C TYR A 372 -4.24 -10.65 8.87
N LEU A 373 -3.43 -9.66 9.27
CA LEU A 373 -2.09 -9.39 8.71
C LEU A 373 -1.06 -9.58 9.82
N PHE A 374 -0.11 -10.50 9.65
CA PHE A 374 0.97 -10.70 10.61
C PHE A 374 2.32 -10.33 10.01
N LYS A 375 3.08 -9.54 10.77
CA LYS A 375 4.49 -9.21 10.50
C LYS A 375 5.39 -10.21 11.22
N LEU A 376 6.13 -11.00 10.45
CA LEU A 376 7.12 -11.96 10.93
C LEU A 376 8.54 -11.47 10.63
N LEU A 377 9.46 -11.64 11.57
CA LEU A 377 10.87 -11.30 11.39
C LEU A 377 11.72 -12.56 11.55
N LEU A 378 12.61 -12.83 10.60
CA LEU A 378 13.64 -13.87 10.71
C LEU A 378 14.95 -13.23 11.19
N ILE A 379 15.48 -13.70 12.31
CA ILE A 379 16.77 -13.26 12.87
C ILE A 379 17.67 -14.44 13.18
N GLY A 380 18.97 -14.19 13.29
CA GLY A 380 20.01 -15.22 13.47
C GLY A 380 21.27 -14.86 12.70
N ASP A 381 22.36 -15.59 12.96
CA ASP A 381 23.67 -15.31 12.38
C ASP A 381 23.68 -15.42 10.86
N SER A 382 24.72 -14.86 10.24
CA SER A 382 24.94 -15.00 8.81
C SER A 382 25.15 -16.48 8.47
N GLY A 383 24.49 -16.97 7.42
CA GLY A 383 24.72 -18.35 6.94
C GLY A 383 23.92 -19.46 7.60
N VAL A 384 23.11 -19.17 8.62
CA VAL A 384 22.24 -20.16 9.28
C VAL A 384 21.07 -20.65 8.41
N GLY A 385 20.81 -19.98 7.27
CA GLY A 385 19.80 -20.37 6.28
C GLY A 385 18.43 -19.72 6.43
N LYS A 386 18.34 -18.52 7.02
CA LYS A 386 17.10 -17.71 7.11
C LYS A 386 16.45 -17.47 5.75
N SER A 387 17.24 -17.00 4.77
CA SER A 387 16.78 -16.77 3.40
C SER A 387 16.33 -18.06 2.72
N CYS A 388 17.02 -19.17 2.97
CA CYS A 388 16.63 -20.48 2.45
C CYS A 388 15.29 -20.95 3.03
N LEU A 389 15.05 -20.72 4.33
CA LEU A 389 13.75 -20.99 4.96
C LEU A 389 12.64 -20.11 4.38
N LEU A 390 12.92 -18.82 4.19
CA LEU A 390 11.97 -17.90 3.56
C LEU A 390 11.61 -18.34 2.14
N LEU A 391 12.60 -18.64 1.30
CA LEU A 391 12.39 -19.09 -0.08
C LEU A 391 11.66 -20.43 -0.14
N ARG A 392 12.02 -21.36 0.75
CA ARG A 392 11.35 -22.67 0.83
C ARG A 392 9.89 -22.51 1.23
N PHE A 393 9.61 -21.66 2.23
CA PHE A 393 8.24 -21.40 2.65
C PHE A 393 7.46 -20.63 1.58
N ALA A 394 8.02 -19.57 0.99
CA ALA A 394 7.25 -18.70 0.10
C ALA A 394 7.06 -19.27 -1.31
N ASP A 395 8.09 -19.93 -1.85
CA ASP A 395 8.15 -20.29 -3.27
C ASP A 395 8.34 -21.81 -3.50
N ASP A 396 8.46 -22.61 -2.44
CA ASP A 396 8.88 -24.03 -2.48
C ASP A 396 10.17 -24.26 -3.29
N THR A 397 11.14 -23.34 -3.12
CA THR A 397 12.45 -23.43 -3.78
C THR A 397 13.59 -23.50 -2.77
N TYR A 398 14.69 -24.15 -3.17
CA TYR A 398 15.94 -24.17 -2.41
C TYR A 398 17.12 -23.88 -3.33
N GLN A 399 17.99 -22.98 -2.89
CA GLN A 399 19.24 -22.65 -3.57
C GLN A 399 20.40 -23.02 -2.65
N GLU A 400 21.34 -23.83 -3.16
CA GLU A 400 22.51 -24.30 -2.42
C GLU A 400 23.63 -23.24 -2.36
N SER A 401 23.55 -22.21 -3.21
CA SER A 401 24.52 -21.12 -3.28
C SER A 401 24.48 -20.25 -2.02
N TYR A 402 25.59 -20.25 -1.26
CA TYR A 402 25.82 -19.40 -0.11
C TYR A 402 26.10 -17.95 -0.55
N ILE A 403 25.06 -17.17 -0.79
CA ILE A 403 25.16 -15.72 -0.97
C ILE A 403 24.70 -15.05 0.32
N SER A 404 25.56 -14.25 0.95
CA SER A 404 25.18 -13.51 2.15
C SER A 404 24.16 -12.43 1.82
N THR A 405 23.04 -12.38 2.54
CA THR A 405 22.00 -11.37 2.37
C THR A 405 22.56 -9.98 2.66
N ILE A 406 22.64 -9.13 1.64
CA ILE A 406 23.04 -7.72 1.77
C ILE A 406 21.76 -6.92 2.00
N GLY A 407 21.44 -6.62 3.26
CA GLY A 407 20.25 -5.86 3.64
C GLY A 407 19.09 -6.71 4.18
N VAL A 408 17.84 -6.31 3.93
CA VAL A 408 16.63 -7.00 4.39
C VAL A 408 15.79 -7.37 3.17
N ASP A 409 15.44 -8.65 3.05
CA ASP A 409 14.52 -9.15 2.03
C ASP A 409 13.10 -9.25 2.60
N PHE A 410 12.10 -9.09 1.75
CA PHE A 410 10.70 -9.02 2.15
C PHE A 410 9.82 -9.84 1.20
N LYS A 411 9.08 -10.78 1.78
CA LYS A 411 8.07 -11.55 1.05
C LYS A 411 6.72 -11.51 1.74
N ILE A 412 5.70 -11.71 0.93
CA ILE A 412 4.32 -11.86 1.35
C ILE A 412 3.85 -13.25 0.97
N ARG A 413 3.24 -13.98 1.91
CA ARG A 413 2.52 -15.22 1.63
C ARG A 413 1.18 -15.20 2.36
N THR A 414 0.11 -15.52 1.65
CA THR A 414 -1.22 -15.70 2.24
C THR A 414 -1.40 -17.18 2.61
N VAL A 415 -1.82 -17.44 3.85
CA VAL A 415 -2.06 -18.79 4.39
C VAL A 415 -3.47 -18.88 4.99
N GLU A 416 -4.00 -20.08 5.10
CA GLU A 416 -5.28 -20.35 5.76
C GLU A 416 -5.05 -21.06 7.10
N GLN A 417 -5.65 -20.56 8.19
CA GLN A 417 -5.55 -21.18 9.51
C GLN A 417 -6.85 -21.05 10.31
N ASP A 418 -7.41 -22.19 10.73
CA ASP A 418 -8.76 -22.34 11.34
C ASP A 418 -9.87 -21.57 10.60
N GLY A 419 -9.95 -21.74 9.28
CA GLY A 419 -10.94 -21.08 8.42
C GLY A 419 -10.80 -19.56 8.35
N LYS A 420 -9.64 -19.02 8.70
CA LYS A 420 -9.28 -17.60 8.61
C LYS A 420 -8.15 -17.41 7.61
N THR A 421 -8.29 -16.43 6.73
CA THR A 421 -7.25 -16.09 5.76
C THR A 421 -6.29 -15.09 6.39
N ILE A 422 -5.00 -15.44 6.43
CA ILE A 422 -3.96 -14.69 7.11
C ILE A 422 -2.87 -14.32 6.12
N LYS A 423 -2.58 -13.03 6.00
CA LYS A 423 -1.48 -12.53 5.18
C LYS A 423 -0.23 -12.39 6.04
N LEU A 424 0.82 -13.13 5.70
CA LEU A 424 2.12 -13.07 6.36
C LEU A 424 3.04 -12.13 5.60
N GLN A 425 3.58 -11.15 6.30
CA GLN A 425 4.64 -10.23 5.87
C GLN A 425 5.95 -10.67 6.53
N ILE A 426 6.82 -11.33 5.78
CA ILE A 426 8.01 -11.99 6.31
C ILE A 426 9.24 -11.19 5.91
N TRP A 427 9.96 -10.71 6.93
CA TRP A 427 11.16 -9.91 6.79
C TRP A 427 12.37 -10.79 7.10
N ASP A 428 13.20 -11.06 6.09
CA ASP A 428 14.46 -11.77 6.24
C ASP A 428 15.60 -10.77 6.39
N THR A 429 16.36 -10.88 7.49
CA THR A 429 17.38 -9.89 7.85
C THR A 429 18.79 -10.38 7.57
N ALA A 430 19.69 -9.47 7.20
CA ALA A 430 21.12 -9.75 7.18
C ALA A 430 21.59 -10.21 8.58
N GLY A 431 22.19 -11.39 8.64
CA GLY A 431 22.75 -11.95 9.87
C GLY A 431 24.14 -11.43 10.24
N GLN A 432 24.65 -10.41 9.54
CA GLN A 432 25.96 -9.84 9.85
C GLN A 432 25.88 -8.89 11.05
N GLU A 433 26.67 -9.20 12.05
CA GLU A 433 26.90 -8.46 13.28
C GLU A 433 27.30 -6.99 13.04
N ARG A 434 27.97 -6.69 11.91
CA ARG A 434 28.37 -5.34 11.50
C ARG A 434 27.20 -4.41 11.10
N PHE A 435 26.01 -4.95 10.83
CA PHE A 435 24.82 -4.19 10.40
C PHE A 435 23.66 -4.16 11.42
N ARG A 436 23.89 -4.64 12.65
CA ARG A 436 22.86 -4.74 13.72
C ARG A 436 22.12 -3.43 14.02
N THR A 437 22.75 -2.26 13.84
CA THR A 437 22.08 -0.96 13.99
C THR A 437 20.92 -0.77 13.00
N ILE A 438 21.04 -1.30 11.78
CA ILE A 438 20.03 -1.19 10.72
C ILE A 438 18.82 -2.11 11.02
N THR A 439 19.09 -3.30 11.56
CA THR A 439 18.07 -4.31 11.90
C THR A 439 17.11 -3.85 13.00
N SER A 440 17.55 -2.98 13.91
CA SER A 440 16.75 -2.48 15.06
C SER A 440 15.38 -1.90 14.68
N SER A 441 15.27 -1.25 13.51
CA SER A 441 14.02 -0.65 13.02
C SER A 441 12.92 -1.68 12.68
N TYR A 442 13.32 -2.90 12.27
CA TYR A 442 12.38 -3.93 11.79
C TYR A 442 11.70 -4.71 12.92
N TYR A 443 12.29 -4.72 14.12
CA TYR A 443 11.68 -5.32 15.31
C TYR A 443 10.38 -4.62 15.73
N ARG A 444 10.23 -3.33 15.40
CA ARG A 444 9.03 -2.55 15.74
C ARG A 444 7.81 -3.07 14.98
N GLY A 445 6.73 -3.36 15.70
CA GLY A 445 5.48 -3.86 15.13
C GLY A 445 5.55 -5.32 14.64
N ALA A 446 6.64 -6.05 14.91
CA ALA A 446 6.68 -7.49 14.67
C ALA A 446 5.65 -8.19 15.57
N HIS A 447 4.84 -9.05 14.97
CA HIS A 447 3.85 -9.88 15.67
C HIS A 447 4.49 -11.20 16.15
N GLY A 448 5.43 -11.72 15.35
CA GLY A 448 6.22 -12.90 15.67
C GLY A 448 7.65 -12.78 15.18
N ILE A 449 8.58 -13.41 15.89
CA ILE A 449 10.00 -13.45 15.55
C ILE A 449 10.48 -14.90 15.59
N ILE A 450 11.09 -15.34 14.49
CA ILE A 450 11.70 -16.66 14.34
C ILE A 450 13.20 -16.49 14.48
N VAL A 451 13.77 -17.07 15.54
CA VAL A 451 15.20 -17.04 15.82
C VAL A 451 15.82 -18.32 15.26
N VAL A 452 16.70 -18.18 14.29
CA VAL A 452 17.27 -19.30 13.53
C VAL A 452 18.74 -19.50 13.90
N TYR A 453 19.14 -20.73 14.19
CA TYR A 453 20.53 -21.16 14.27
C TYR A 453 20.77 -22.37 13.37
N ASP A 454 22.04 -22.71 13.13
CA ASP A 454 22.44 -23.87 12.34
C ASP A 454 22.87 -25.03 13.28
N VAL A 455 22.27 -26.21 13.13
CA VAL A 455 22.59 -27.37 13.99
C VAL A 455 24.03 -27.87 13.83
N THR A 456 24.70 -27.48 12.75
CA THR A 456 26.11 -27.79 12.45
C THR A 456 27.09 -26.71 12.92
N ASP A 457 26.59 -25.61 13.51
CA ASP A 457 27.39 -24.49 14.00
C ASP A 457 27.05 -24.13 15.46
N GLN A 458 27.95 -24.51 16.36
CA GLN A 458 27.83 -24.25 17.80
C GLN A 458 27.87 -22.75 18.15
N GLU A 459 28.60 -21.93 17.38
CA GLU A 459 28.70 -20.49 17.61
C GLU A 459 27.36 -19.81 17.31
N SER A 460 26.70 -20.20 16.21
CA SER A 460 25.37 -19.70 15.87
C SER A 460 24.33 -19.96 16.97
N PHE A 461 24.42 -21.11 17.64
CA PHE A 461 23.56 -21.45 18.77
C PHE A 461 23.90 -20.62 20.01
N ASN A 462 25.19 -20.44 20.31
CA ASN A 462 25.63 -19.61 21.45
C ASN A 462 25.15 -18.15 21.31
N ASN A 463 25.12 -17.63 20.08
CA ASN A 463 24.69 -16.27 19.76
C ASN A 463 23.17 -16.06 19.86
N VAL A 464 22.35 -17.11 19.99
CA VAL A 464 20.90 -17.00 20.20
C VAL A 464 20.56 -16.13 21.42
N LYS A 465 21.32 -16.23 22.51
CA LYS A 465 21.12 -15.39 23.71
C LYS A 465 21.23 -13.90 23.40
N GLN A 466 22.15 -13.54 22.50
CA GLN A 466 22.32 -12.16 22.06
C GLN A 466 21.14 -11.70 21.20
N TRP A 467 20.68 -12.53 20.27
CA TRP A 467 19.50 -12.24 19.45
C TRP A 467 18.23 -12.06 20.30
N LEU A 468 18.05 -12.89 21.33
CA LEU A 468 16.94 -12.73 22.29
C LEU A 468 17.03 -11.39 23.05
N SER A 469 18.24 -10.98 23.44
CA SER A 469 18.47 -9.68 24.10
C SER A 469 18.13 -8.49 23.17
N GLU A 470 18.35 -8.62 21.86
CA GLU A 470 17.94 -7.60 20.89
C GLU A 470 16.41 -7.52 20.76
N ILE A 471 15.73 -8.67 20.73
CA ILE A 471 14.26 -8.71 20.74
C ILE A 471 13.73 -7.95 21.96
N ASP A 472 14.26 -8.23 23.15
CA ASP A 472 13.79 -7.59 24.39
C ASP A 472 14.05 -6.08 24.41
N ARG A 473 15.04 -5.60 23.64
CA ARG A 473 15.41 -4.19 23.55
C ARG A 473 14.58 -3.40 22.54
N TYR A 474 14.23 -4.00 21.40
CA TYR A 474 13.67 -3.27 20.25
C TYR A 474 12.26 -3.70 19.84
N ALA A 475 11.82 -4.92 20.20
CA ALA A 475 10.52 -5.42 19.82
C ALA A 475 9.41 -4.96 20.77
N THR A 476 8.17 -5.17 20.34
CA THR A 476 6.99 -4.88 21.16
C THR A 476 6.94 -5.84 22.36
N PRO A 477 6.55 -5.38 23.56
CA PRO A 477 6.36 -6.27 24.70
C PRO A 477 5.42 -7.42 24.36
N ASN A 478 5.77 -8.64 24.79
CA ASN A 478 5.01 -9.87 24.52
C ASN A 478 4.94 -10.30 23.05
N VAL A 479 5.91 -9.91 22.20
CA VAL A 479 6.04 -10.48 20.85
C VAL A 479 6.19 -12.01 20.91
N ASN A 480 5.51 -12.74 20.01
CA ASN A 480 5.64 -14.19 19.94
C ASN A 480 7.03 -14.56 19.42
N LYS A 481 7.67 -15.56 20.02
CA LYS A 481 9.04 -16.00 19.68
C LYS A 481 9.02 -17.51 19.42
N ILE A 482 9.81 -17.99 18.48
CA ILE A 482 10.10 -19.42 18.29
C ILE A 482 11.58 -19.60 17.97
N LEU A 483 12.19 -20.65 18.53
CA LEU A 483 13.55 -21.06 18.19
C LEU A 483 13.50 -22.13 17.09
N VAL A 484 14.29 -21.94 16.05
CA VAL A 484 14.38 -22.87 14.91
C VAL A 484 15.83 -23.29 14.68
N GLY A 485 16.09 -24.60 14.80
CA GLY A 485 17.37 -25.21 14.43
C GLY A 485 17.35 -25.70 12.98
N ASN A 486 18.03 -25.00 12.08
CA ASN A 486 18.02 -25.31 10.65
C ASN A 486 19.17 -26.24 10.24
N LYS A 487 19.07 -26.83 9.04
CA LYS A 487 20.02 -27.81 8.46
C LYS A 487 20.03 -29.17 9.18
N SER A 488 18.89 -29.56 9.74
CA SER A 488 18.72 -30.86 10.42
C SER A 488 18.98 -32.09 9.54
N ASP A 489 18.98 -31.92 8.22
CA ASP A 489 19.38 -32.92 7.23
C ASP A 489 20.86 -33.32 7.32
N LEU A 490 21.73 -32.44 7.86
CA LEU A 490 23.17 -32.67 7.98
C LEU A 490 23.55 -33.45 9.25
N VAL A 491 22.95 -34.62 9.46
CA VAL A 491 23.09 -35.44 10.68
C VAL A 491 24.56 -35.73 11.04
N ALA A 492 25.40 -36.01 10.05
CA ALA A 492 26.82 -36.35 10.26
C ALA A 492 27.69 -35.17 10.73
N SER A 493 27.26 -33.93 10.42
CA SER A 493 27.99 -32.70 10.78
C SER A 493 27.36 -31.99 11.97
N ARG A 494 26.36 -32.60 12.62
CA ARG A 494 25.65 -32.01 13.75
C ARG A 494 26.59 -31.82 14.93
N VAL A 495 26.60 -30.60 15.48
CA VAL A 495 27.35 -30.25 16.70
C VAL A 495 26.42 -29.81 17.83
N VAL A 496 25.19 -29.38 17.51
CA VAL A 496 24.15 -29.06 18.49
C VAL A 496 23.09 -30.17 18.51
N SER A 497 22.95 -30.85 19.64
CA SER A 497 21.93 -31.90 19.82
C SER A 497 20.53 -31.27 19.95
N TYR A 498 19.51 -32.02 19.52
CA TYR A 498 18.11 -31.61 19.68
C TYR A 498 17.78 -31.37 21.16
N GLU A 499 18.26 -32.25 22.05
CA GLU A 499 18.01 -32.19 23.49
C GLU A 499 18.61 -30.93 24.12
N THR A 500 19.82 -30.54 23.71
CA THR A 500 20.48 -29.32 24.19
C THR A 500 19.67 -28.08 23.79
N ALA A 501 19.27 -27.98 22.52
CA ALA A 501 18.50 -26.83 22.04
C ALA A 501 17.09 -26.78 22.62
N LYS A 502 16.45 -27.95 22.77
CA LYS A 502 15.13 -28.07 23.42
C LYS A 502 15.18 -27.65 24.89
N ALA A 503 16.17 -28.12 25.64
CA ALA A 503 16.33 -27.76 27.05
C ALA A 503 16.54 -26.24 27.22
N PHE A 504 17.34 -25.63 26.33
CA PHE A 504 17.53 -24.19 26.30
C PHE A 504 16.25 -23.41 25.96
N ALA A 505 15.48 -23.86 24.97
CA ALA A 505 14.20 -23.23 24.62
C ALA A 505 13.18 -23.34 25.76
N ASP A 506 13.14 -24.47 26.46
CA ASP A 506 12.29 -24.70 27.62
C ASP A 506 12.67 -23.83 28.83
N GLU A 507 13.97 -23.63 29.07
CA GLU A 507 14.47 -22.72 30.10
C GLU A 507 13.98 -21.27 29.88
N ILE A 508 13.91 -20.84 28.61
CA ILE A 508 13.50 -19.49 28.23
C ILE A 508 11.98 -19.38 28.02
N GLY A 509 11.28 -20.52 27.92
CA GLY A 509 9.84 -20.56 27.74
C GLY A 509 9.38 -20.21 26.32
N ILE A 510 10.16 -20.55 25.29
CA ILE A 510 9.78 -20.37 23.87
C ILE A 510 9.65 -21.73 23.17
N PRO A 511 8.75 -21.90 22.18
CA PRO A 511 8.66 -23.13 21.41
C PRO A 511 9.94 -23.39 20.58
N PHE A 512 10.19 -24.66 20.26
CA PHE A 512 11.36 -25.10 19.50
C PHE A 512 10.99 -26.13 18.44
N LEU A 513 11.55 -25.97 17.23
CA LEU A 513 11.47 -26.90 16.12
C LEU A 513 12.83 -27.01 15.43
N GLU A 514 13.13 -28.16 14.86
CA GLU A 514 14.23 -28.29 13.90
C GLU A 514 13.67 -28.36 12.48
N THR A 515 14.33 -27.68 11.55
CA THR A 515 13.92 -27.57 10.15
C THR A 515 15.04 -27.96 9.20
N SER A 516 14.68 -28.25 7.96
CA SER A 516 15.63 -28.36 6.85
C SER A 516 15.05 -27.63 5.65
N ALA A 517 15.66 -26.50 5.29
CA ALA A 517 15.30 -25.79 4.06
C ALA A 517 15.60 -26.64 2.80
N LYS A 518 16.52 -27.61 2.90
CA LYS A 518 16.95 -28.45 1.77
C LYS A 518 15.90 -29.49 1.38
N ASP A 519 15.32 -30.18 2.35
CA ASP A 519 14.30 -31.22 2.11
C ASP A 519 12.88 -30.80 2.52
N ALA A 520 12.71 -29.54 2.95
CA ALA A 520 11.47 -28.92 3.43
C ALA A 520 10.94 -29.42 4.78
N SER A 521 11.69 -30.25 5.52
CA SER A 521 11.27 -30.77 6.83
C SER A 521 10.94 -29.63 7.80
N ASN A 522 9.73 -29.68 8.35
CA ASN A 522 9.15 -28.76 9.34
C ASN A 522 9.19 -27.26 8.95
N VAL A 523 9.48 -26.92 7.69
CA VAL A 523 9.52 -25.52 7.25
C VAL A 523 8.11 -24.93 7.34
N GLU A 524 7.12 -25.53 6.68
CA GLU A 524 5.72 -25.11 6.76
C GLU A 524 5.22 -25.07 8.21
N GLU A 525 5.52 -26.12 8.99
CA GLU A 525 5.09 -26.24 10.38
C GLU A 525 5.63 -25.10 11.25
N SER A 526 6.88 -24.68 11.07
CA SER A 526 7.49 -23.60 11.86
C SER A 526 6.77 -22.26 11.69
N PHE A 527 6.42 -21.90 10.44
CA PHE A 527 5.69 -20.67 10.14
C PHE A 527 4.21 -20.76 10.55
N MET A 528 3.58 -21.93 10.36
CA MET A 528 2.19 -22.13 10.76
C MET A 528 2.01 -22.19 12.28
N ALA A 529 2.98 -22.73 13.02
CA ALA A 529 3.00 -22.71 14.49
C ALA A 529 3.13 -21.29 15.04
N MET A 530 4.03 -20.48 14.44
CA MET A 530 4.14 -19.05 14.78
C MET A 530 2.82 -18.30 14.48
N THR A 531 2.23 -18.56 13.31
CA THR A 531 0.94 -17.95 12.92
C THR A 531 -0.18 -18.32 13.92
N ALA A 532 -0.23 -19.58 14.37
CA ALA A 532 -1.17 -20.04 15.40
C ALA A 532 -0.98 -19.29 16.72
N ALA A 533 0.28 -19.17 17.16
CA ALA A 533 0.64 -18.53 18.42
C ALA A 533 0.24 -17.04 18.43
N ILE A 534 0.52 -16.32 17.33
CA ILE A 534 0.11 -14.93 17.15
C ILE A 534 -1.41 -14.80 17.23
N LYS A 535 -2.14 -15.61 16.46
CA LYS A 535 -3.60 -15.59 16.44
C LYS A 535 -4.19 -15.85 17.84
N LYS A 536 -3.65 -16.82 18.58
CA LYS A 536 -4.06 -17.11 19.97
C LYS A 536 -3.76 -15.96 20.92
N SER A 537 -2.58 -15.32 20.78
CA SER A 537 -2.20 -14.18 21.60
C SER A 537 -3.13 -12.97 21.38
N MET A 538 -3.56 -12.74 20.13
CA MET A 538 -4.50 -11.69 19.77
C MET A 538 -5.93 -11.96 20.26
N ALA A 539 -6.34 -13.22 20.39
CA ALA A 539 -7.65 -13.59 20.92
C ALA A 539 -7.78 -13.41 22.45
N ASN A 540 -6.67 -13.50 23.19
CA ASN A 540 -6.65 -13.48 24.66
C ASN A 540 -6.34 -12.11 25.29
N GLN A 541 -6.10 -11.06 24.49
CA GLN A 541 -5.91 -9.71 24.99
C GLN A 541 -7.25 -8.94 25.02
N PRO A 542 -7.64 -8.27 26.12
CA PRO A 542 -8.73 -7.29 26.08
C PRO A 542 -8.24 -6.12 25.22
N VAL A 543 -8.80 -6.00 24.02
CA VAL A 543 -8.42 -5.08 22.93
C VAL A 543 -7.71 -3.82 23.41
N PRO A 544 -6.37 -3.76 23.35
CA PRO A 544 -5.67 -2.53 23.15
C PRO A 544 -5.83 -2.21 21.65
N ASN A 545 -6.51 -1.11 21.34
CA ASN A 545 -6.45 -0.53 20.00
C ASN A 545 -4.97 -0.35 19.59
N ALA A 546 -4.72 -0.61 18.30
CA ALA A 546 -3.52 -0.27 17.52
C ALA A 546 -2.43 -1.35 17.38
N ALA A 547 -2.60 -2.19 16.35
CA ALA A 547 -1.51 -2.54 15.43
C ALA A 547 -2.08 -2.46 14.00
N GLN A 548 -1.23 -1.98 13.07
CA GLN A 548 -1.52 -1.26 11.84
C GLN A 548 -2.32 -2.01 10.72
N PRO A 549 -2.81 -1.27 9.71
CA PRO A 549 -3.61 -1.79 8.60
C PRO A 549 -2.90 -2.84 7.70
N PRO A 550 -3.64 -3.82 7.14
CA PRO A 550 -3.19 -4.59 6.00
C PRO A 550 -2.94 -3.68 4.78
N ASN A 551 -1.72 -3.74 4.23
CA ASN A 551 -1.40 -3.07 2.97
C ASN A 551 -1.65 -4.04 1.80
N VAL A 552 -2.43 -3.60 0.81
CA VAL A 552 -2.52 -4.25 -0.51
C VAL A 552 -1.34 -3.73 -1.32
N ASN A 553 -0.36 -4.59 -1.60
CA ASN A 553 0.89 -4.21 -2.25
C ASN A 553 0.99 -4.95 -3.58
N ILE A 554 0.94 -4.20 -4.69
CA ILE A 554 1.02 -4.71 -6.06
C ILE A 554 2.42 -4.37 -6.58
N ARG A 555 3.47 -5.01 -6.03
CA ARG A 555 4.85 -4.74 -6.45
C ARG A 555 5.32 -5.70 -7.53
N GLY A 556 6.17 -5.22 -8.43
CA GLY A 556 6.88 -6.03 -9.42
C GLY A 556 7.69 -7.15 -8.76
N GLN A 557 7.74 -8.33 -9.39
CA GLN A 557 8.41 -9.51 -8.83
C GLN A 557 9.94 -9.34 -8.83
N PRO A 558 10.65 -9.58 -7.70
CA PRO A 558 12.11 -9.59 -7.67
C PRO A 558 12.73 -10.69 -8.54
N VAL A 559 13.93 -10.47 -9.10
CA VAL A 559 14.65 -11.53 -9.84
C VAL A 559 15.18 -12.59 -8.87
N ALA A 560 14.85 -13.85 -9.13
CA ALA A 560 15.60 -14.98 -8.57
C ALA A 560 16.89 -15.14 -9.37
N GLN A 561 18.05 -15.00 -8.74
CA GLN A 561 19.34 -15.13 -9.43
C GLN A 561 19.59 -16.59 -9.84
N ASN A 562 19.63 -16.85 -11.15
CA ASN A 562 20.09 -18.10 -11.74
C ASN A 562 21.53 -17.93 -12.24
N SER A 563 22.49 -18.62 -11.62
CA SER A 563 23.86 -18.72 -12.10
C SER A 563 23.97 -19.83 -13.15
N GLY A 564 23.91 -19.47 -14.43
CA GLY A 564 24.19 -20.36 -15.56
C GLY A 564 25.48 -19.96 -16.27
N CYS A 565 26.51 -20.80 -16.18
CA CYS A 565 27.76 -20.69 -16.94
C CYS A 565 27.53 -20.84 -18.45
N CYS A 566 28.08 -19.92 -19.25
CA CYS A 566 28.29 -20.13 -20.67
C CYS A 566 29.62 -20.86 -20.88
N SER A 567 29.54 -22.06 -21.47
CA SER A 567 30.64 -22.74 -22.14
C SER A 567 30.54 -22.48 -23.64
N SER A 568 31.51 -21.73 -24.19
CA SER A 568 32.27 -21.99 -25.41
C SER A 568 33.10 -20.78 -25.79
#